data_AF-A0A101G6P8-F1
#
_entry.id   AF-A0A101G6P8-F1
#
_cell.length_a   1.000
_cell.length_b   1.000
_cell.length_c   1.000
_cell.angle_alpha   90.00
_cell.angle_beta   90.00
_cell.angle_gamma   90.00
#
_symmetry.space_group_name_H-M   'P 1'
#
loop_
_entity.id
_entity.type
_entity.pdbx_description
1 polymer ?
#
loop_
_entity_poly.entity_id
_entity_poly.type
_entity_poly.pdbx_seq_one_letter_code
_entity_poly.pdbx_strand_id
1 'polypeptide(L)'
;MKKQVFRVLLVIGLGLWILSAAGCDLLNSNEDDETDGEVQADVVLRGNITNNMTLHAKDSIVLAGQTFVKPGVTLTIEEGTTIYSMADDGKGLAPTLVIERGARIVAEGTAA
;
A
#
# COMPACT_ATOMS: atom_id res chain seq x y z
N MET A 1 22.16 -15.98 -26.10
CA MET A 1 21.63 -15.55 -27.41
C MET A 1 20.26 -16.22 -27.59
N LYS A 2 19.21 -15.41 -27.69
CA LYS A 2 17.79 -15.79 -27.58
C LYS A 2 17.31 -16.43 -28.88
N LYS A 3 16.79 -17.66 -28.83
CA LYS A 3 16.28 -18.38 -30.01
C LYS A 3 14.80 -18.03 -30.23
N GLN A 4 14.58 -17.21 -31.25
CA GLN A 4 13.30 -16.99 -31.95
C GLN A 4 12.85 -18.29 -32.61
N VAL A 5 11.54 -18.56 -32.69
CA VAL A 5 10.77 -18.68 -33.95
C VAL A 5 9.28 -19.04 -33.69
N PHE A 6 8.41 -18.10 -34.04
CA PHE A 6 7.35 -18.26 -35.04
C PHE A 6 6.50 -19.55 -35.01
N ARG A 7 5.23 -19.43 -34.58
CA ARG A 7 4.08 -20.18 -35.14
C ARG A 7 2.75 -19.56 -34.70
N VAL A 8 2.46 -18.42 -35.30
CA VAL A 8 1.09 -17.91 -35.49
C VAL A 8 0.50 -18.67 -36.67
N LEU A 9 -0.63 -19.36 -36.45
CA LEU A 9 -1.73 -19.66 -37.41
C LEU A 9 -2.41 -21.00 -37.08
N LEU A 10 -3.64 -20.96 -36.56
CA LEU A 10 -4.79 -21.66 -37.15
C LEU A 10 -6.10 -21.18 -36.48
N VAL A 11 -6.85 -20.32 -37.19
CA VAL A 11 -8.25 -20.01 -36.90
C VAL A 11 -9.10 -20.92 -37.80
N ILE A 12 -9.77 -21.91 -37.21
CA ILE A 12 -10.91 -22.68 -37.74
C ILE A 12 -11.61 -23.21 -36.47
N GLY A 13 -12.88 -23.02 -36.13
CA GLY A 13 -14.05 -22.45 -36.75
C GLY A 13 -15.23 -22.84 -35.85
N LEU A 14 -16.26 -21.99 -35.78
CA LEU A 14 -17.67 -22.31 -35.50
C LEU A 14 -17.99 -23.33 -34.39
N GLY A 15 -18.44 -22.81 -33.24
CA GLY A 15 -19.17 -23.55 -32.22
C GLY A 15 -20.11 -22.62 -31.45
N LEU A 16 -21.21 -22.20 -32.09
CA LEU A 16 -22.35 -21.57 -31.43
C LEU A 16 -23.05 -22.63 -30.59
N TRP A 17 -22.70 -22.73 -29.31
CA TRP A 17 -23.43 -23.50 -28.30
C TRP A 17 -24.18 -22.52 -27.40
N ILE A 18 -25.43 -22.22 -27.79
CA ILE A 18 -26.44 -21.70 -26.87
C ILE A 18 -27.37 -22.89 -26.61
N LEU A 19 -27.45 -23.37 -25.36
CA LEU A 19 -28.69 -23.72 -24.65
C LEU A 19 -28.39 -24.48 -23.35
N SER A 20 -28.48 -23.79 -22.22
CA SER A 20 -29.04 -24.35 -20.98
C SER A 20 -29.47 -23.19 -20.07
N ALA A 21 -30.77 -22.91 -20.08
CA ALA A 21 -31.42 -22.12 -19.04
C ALA A 21 -31.97 -23.09 -18.00
N ALA A 22 -31.34 -23.13 -16.83
CA ALA A 22 -31.97 -23.40 -15.53
C ALA A 22 -30.88 -23.33 -14.45
N GLY A 23 -30.98 -22.30 -13.60
CA GLY A 23 -30.44 -22.34 -12.25
C GLY A 23 -29.16 -21.54 -12.01
N CYS A 24 -29.36 -20.47 -11.22
CA CYS A 24 -28.41 -19.78 -10.37
C CYS A 24 -27.53 -18.69 -10.99
N ASP A 25 -28.17 -17.59 -11.40
CA ASP A 25 -27.60 -16.25 -11.21
C ASP A 25 -28.59 -15.40 -10.38
N LEU A 26 -28.73 -15.74 -9.09
CA LEU A 26 -28.85 -14.69 -8.09
C LEU A 26 -27.41 -14.30 -7.79
N LEU A 27 -27.02 -13.10 -8.23
CA LEU A 27 -25.86 -12.39 -7.75
C LEU A 27 -26.03 -12.23 -6.24
N ASN A 28 -25.58 -13.24 -5.51
CA ASN A 28 -25.16 -13.12 -4.12
C ASN A 28 -23.70 -13.57 -4.06
N SER A 29 -22.89 -12.98 -4.93
CA SER A 29 -21.56 -12.59 -4.51
C SER A 29 -21.80 -11.60 -3.37
N ASN A 30 -21.61 -12.07 -2.15
CA ASN A 30 -21.19 -11.20 -1.07
C ASN A 30 -19.89 -10.58 -1.58
N GLU A 31 -20.00 -9.45 -2.26
CA GLU A 31 -18.94 -8.47 -2.28
C GLU A 31 -18.89 -7.98 -0.84
N ASP A 32 -18.17 -8.76 -0.03
CA ASP A 32 -17.37 -8.18 1.03
C ASP A 32 -16.37 -7.29 0.28
N ASP A 33 -16.85 -6.11 -0.11
CA ASP A 33 -16.04 -5.02 -0.63
C ASP A 33 -15.23 -4.52 0.55
N GLU A 34 -14.20 -5.29 0.89
CA GLU A 34 -13.01 -4.80 1.57
C GLU A 34 -12.30 -3.87 0.56
N THR A 35 -12.95 -2.75 0.22
CA THR A 35 -12.24 -1.60 -0.30
C THR A 35 -11.38 -1.12 0.85
N ASP A 36 -10.20 -1.73 0.96
CA ASP A 36 -9.04 -1.19 1.67
C ASP A 36 -8.84 0.20 1.06
N GLY A 37 -9.45 1.22 1.69
CA GLY A 37 -9.61 2.54 1.10
C GLY A 37 -8.24 3.03 0.69
N GLU A 38 -8.02 3.22 -0.62
CA GLU A 38 -6.71 3.57 -1.13
C GLU A 38 -6.27 4.90 -0.52
N VAL A 39 -5.30 4.83 0.39
CA VAL A 39 -4.77 5.99 1.09
C VAL A 39 -3.91 6.79 0.11
N GLN A 40 -4.45 7.89 -0.39
CA GLN A 40 -3.73 8.79 -1.29
C GLN A 40 -2.93 9.80 -0.49
N ALA A 41 -1.60 9.64 -0.49
CA ALA A 41 -0.64 10.56 0.10
C ALA A 41 0.71 10.42 -0.63
N ASP A 42 1.55 11.45 -0.57
CA ASP A 42 2.90 11.41 -1.14
C ASP A 42 3.77 10.38 -0.43
N VAL A 43 3.59 10.23 0.89
CA VAL A 43 4.25 9.22 1.71
C VAL A 43 3.24 8.50 2.58
N VAL A 44 3.10 7.19 2.36
CA VAL A 44 2.32 6.29 3.23
C VAL A 44 3.28 5.46 4.08
N LEU A 45 3.21 5.63 5.39
CA LEU A 45 4.03 4.93 6.37
C LEU A 45 3.31 3.67 6.88
N ARG A 46 3.89 2.51 6.59
CA ARG A 46 3.49 1.19 7.09
C ARG A 46 4.68 0.22 6.98
N GLY A 47 4.84 -0.69 7.93
CA GLY A 47 5.87 -1.73 7.88
C GLY A 47 7.23 -1.26 8.38
N ASN A 48 8.32 -1.60 7.68
CA ASN A 48 9.68 -1.36 8.17
C ASN A 48 10.39 -0.28 7.36
N ILE A 49 10.94 0.73 8.04
CA ILE A 49 11.90 1.68 7.47
C ILE A 49 13.31 1.11 7.70
N THR A 50 13.91 0.61 6.62
CA THR A 50 15.19 -0.13 6.64
C THR A 50 16.37 0.71 6.12
N ASN A 51 16.10 1.89 5.57
CA ASN A 51 17.10 2.82 5.08
C ASN A 51 16.82 4.21 5.65
N ASN A 52 17.86 5.03 5.74
CA ASN A 52 17.70 6.44 6.13
C ASN A 52 16.67 7.10 5.22
N MET A 53 15.74 7.83 5.83
CA MET A 53 14.62 8.45 5.14
C MET A 53 14.42 9.85 5.71
N THR A 54 14.03 10.79 4.84
CA THR A 54 13.63 12.13 5.21
C THR A 54 12.16 12.32 4.86
N LEU A 55 11.38 12.82 5.81
CA LEU A 55 10.00 13.26 5.63
C LEU A 55 10.01 14.77 5.47
N HIS A 56 9.42 15.26 4.37
CA HIS A 56 9.44 16.67 4.02
C HIS A 56 8.15 17.37 4.36
N ALA A 57 8.24 18.64 4.74
CA ALA A 57 7.08 19.44 5.14
C ALA A 57 6.11 19.74 3.98
N LYS A 58 6.61 19.68 2.74
CA LYS A 58 5.81 19.87 1.52
C LYS A 58 4.96 18.64 1.16
N ASP A 59 5.32 17.47 1.68
CA ASP A 59 4.71 16.20 1.31
C ASP A 59 3.48 15.93 2.20
N SER A 60 2.45 15.34 1.63
CA SER A 60 1.35 14.75 2.39
C SER A 60 1.80 13.40 2.96
N ILE A 61 1.79 13.28 4.29
CA ILE A 61 2.32 12.11 5.00
C ILE A 61 1.24 11.48 5.88
N VAL A 62 0.98 10.20 5.64
CA VAL A 62 -0.01 9.42 6.38
C VAL A 62 0.60 8.19 7.01
N LEU A 63 0.39 8.00 8.30
CA LEU A 63 0.63 6.78 9.05
C LEU A 63 -0.59 5.86 8.92
N ALA A 64 -0.48 4.90 7.99
CA ALA A 64 -1.56 3.96 7.65
C ALA A 64 -1.40 2.61 8.36
N GLY A 65 -0.39 2.46 9.20
CA GLY A 65 -0.22 1.27 10.04
C GLY A 65 1.00 1.37 10.94
N GLN A 66 1.33 0.27 11.59
CA GLN A 66 2.53 0.19 12.41
C GLN A 66 3.78 0.31 11.53
N THR A 67 4.61 1.30 11.85
CA THR A 67 5.83 1.65 11.12
C THR A 67 7.02 1.57 12.06
N PHE A 68 7.99 0.72 11.75
CA PHE A 68 9.16 0.44 12.58
C PHE A 68 10.42 0.96 11.92
N VAL A 69 11.11 1.90 12.57
CA VAL A 69 12.44 2.36 12.16
C VAL A 69 13.47 1.38 12.72
N LYS A 70 14.18 0.69 11.84
CA LYS A 70 15.08 -0.41 12.21
C LYS A 70 16.42 0.07 12.80
N PRO A 71 17.14 -0.79 13.54
CA PRO A 71 18.42 -0.43 14.14
C PRO A 71 19.42 0.06 13.08
N GLY A 72 20.18 1.10 13.40
CA GLY A 72 21.13 1.74 12.48
C GLY A 72 20.50 2.72 11.48
N VAL A 73 19.18 2.81 11.42
CA VAL A 73 18.45 3.74 10.54
C VAL A 73 18.17 5.06 11.24
N THR A 74 18.31 6.15 10.49
CA THR A 74 17.89 7.50 10.90
C THR A 74 16.67 7.93 10.10
N LEU A 75 15.57 8.21 10.78
CA LEU A 75 14.42 8.93 10.24
C LEU A 75 14.58 10.42 10.54
N THR A 76 14.63 11.25 9.50
CA THR A 76 14.68 12.71 9.63
C THR A 76 13.30 13.27 9.29
N ILE A 77 12.76 14.12 10.16
CA ILE A 77 11.50 14.84 9.95
C ILE A 77 11.86 16.31 9.83
N GLU A 78 11.65 16.87 8.64
CA GLU A 78 11.89 18.28 8.36
C GLU A 78 11.01 19.15 9.27
N GLU A 79 11.53 20.31 9.66
CA GLU A 79 10.78 21.29 10.44
C GLU A 79 9.45 21.65 9.72
N GLY A 80 8.36 21.76 10.48
CA GLY A 80 7.04 22.06 9.93
C GLY A 80 6.31 20.86 9.29
N THR A 81 6.93 19.67 9.26
CA THR A 81 6.26 18.46 8.76
C THR A 81 5.08 18.06 9.65
N THR A 82 3.92 17.85 9.02
CA THR A 82 2.73 17.30 9.68
C THR A 82 2.52 15.85 9.23
N ILE A 83 2.38 14.93 10.19
CA ILE A 83 2.09 13.52 9.93
C ILE A 83 0.69 13.21 10.45
N TYR A 84 -0.20 12.78 9.56
CA TYR A 84 -1.55 12.37 9.92
C TYR A 84 -1.59 10.87 10.19
N SER A 85 -2.44 10.43 11.11
CA SER A 85 -2.67 9.00 11.35
C SER A 85 -4.07 8.63 10.88
N MET A 86 -4.19 7.44 10.29
CA MET A 86 -5.50 6.81 10.14
C MET A 86 -6.04 6.33 11.49
N ALA A 87 -7.33 6.02 11.52
CA ALA A 87 -7.99 5.45 12.69
C ALA A 87 -7.48 4.02 12.99
N ASP A 88 -7.32 3.21 11.95
CA ASP A 88 -6.73 1.87 11.99
C ASP A 88 -5.98 1.56 10.68
N ASP A 89 -5.38 0.37 10.58
CA ASP A 89 -4.63 -0.13 9.42
C ASP A 89 -5.47 -0.89 8.38
N GLY A 90 -6.80 -0.69 8.41
CA GLY A 90 -7.80 -1.48 7.68
C GLY A 90 -8.18 -2.78 8.39
N LYS A 91 -7.53 -3.13 9.52
CA LYS A 91 -7.74 -4.39 10.25
C LYS A 91 -7.97 -4.19 11.75
N GLY A 92 -8.27 -2.96 12.15
CA GLY A 92 -8.53 -2.59 13.54
C GLY A 92 -7.28 -2.43 14.41
N LEU A 93 -6.06 -2.45 13.83
CA LEU A 93 -4.85 -2.12 14.58
C LEU A 93 -4.52 -0.63 14.43
N ALA A 94 -4.27 0.04 15.55
CA ALA A 94 -3.88 1.44 15.54
C ALA A 94 -2.53 1.65 14.83
N PRO A 95 -2.41 2.63 13.90
CA PRO A 95 -1.13 3.01 13.34
C PRO A 95 -0.20 3.54 14.44
N THR A 96 1.10 3.29 14.31
CA THR A 96 2.08 3.72 15.31
C THR A 96 3.44 3.85 14.66
N LEU A 97 4.18 4.93 14.96
CA LEU A 97 5.59 5.05 14.62
C LEU A 97 6.44 4.54 15.79
N VAL A 98 7.22 3.49 15.55
CA VAL A 98 8.06 2.83 16.54
C VAL A 98 9.53 3.01 16.16
N ILE A 99 10.31 3.61 17.05
CA ILE A 99 11.76 3.74 16.90
C ILE A 99 12.41 2.59 17.68
N GLU A 100 12.95 1.60 16.97
CA GLU A 100 13.57 0.44 17.63
C GLU A 100 14.91 0.81 18.28
N ARG A 101 15.38 -0.02 19.22
CA ARG A 101 16.66 0.21 19.89
C ARG A 101 17.79 0.27 18.85
N GLY A 102 18.56 1.36 18.88
CA GLY A 102 19.66 1.60 17.95
C GLY A 102 19.24 2.30 16.65
N ALA A 103 17.95 2.56 16.46
CA ALA A 103 17.47 3.52 15.48
C ALA A 103 17.55 4.96 16.03
N ARG A 104 17.39 5.95 15.15
CA ARG A 104 17.40 7.37 15.50
C ARG A 104 16.27 8.12 14.79
N ILE A 105 15.68 9.07 15.51
CA ILE A 105 14.78 10.08 14.95
C ILE A 105 15.42 11.46 15.12
N VAL A 106 15.35 12.29 14.08
CA VAL A 106 15.74 13.71 14.10
C VAL A 106 14.51 14.51 13.71
N ALA A 107 13.94 15.26 14.65
CA ALA A 107 12.70 16.01 14.45
C ALA A 107 12.75 17.28 15.30
N GLU A 108 13.19 18.39 14.71
CA GLU A 108 13.35 19.66 15.41
C GLU A 108 12.00 20.37 15.62
N GLY A 109 11.01 20.07 14.78
CA GLY A 109 9.69 20.70 14.81
C GLY A 109 9.74 22.19 14.46
N THR A 110 8.60 22.86 14.58
CA THR A 110 8.49 24.33 14.54
C THR A 110 7.65 24.77 15.73
N ALA A 111 7.92 25.96 16.27
CA ALA A 111 7.03 26.54 17.27
C ALA A 111 5.62 26.74 16.68
N ALA A 112 4.59 26.44 17.48
CA ALA A 112 3.18 26.59 17.12
C ALA A 112 2.69 28.03 17.28
#